data_AF-A0A9J6FRN2-F1
#
_entry.id   AF-A0A9J6FRN2-F1
#
_cell.length_a   1.000
_cell.length_b   1.000
_cell.length_c   1.000
_cell.angle_alpha   90.00
_cell.angle_beta   90.00
_cell.angle_gamma   90.00
#
_symmetry.space_group_name_H-M   'P 1'
#
loop_
_entity.id
_entity.type
_entity.pdbx_description
1 polymer ?
#
loop_
_entity_poly.entity_id
_entity_poly.type
_entity_poly.pdbx_seq_one_letter_code
_entity_poly.pdbx_strand_id
1 'polypeptide(L)'
;MACSAVTLSIATIAAVLALACLAISFGTDNWLETRVNRTAIRQQLQKDTDEYRAYETRPEYFSRDQGLFRLCFPEKKPKGRKSNETSSSTLPRPLFIHFCSFFVVP
;
A
#
# COMPACT_ATOMS: atom_id res chain seq x y z
N MET A 1 -24.85 19.79 36.44
CA MET A 1 -23.41 19.66 36.12
C MET A 1 -23.12 18.22 35.71
N ALA A 2 -23.55 17.81 34.51
CA ALA A 2 -23.32 16.47 33.95
C ALA A 2 -22.86 16.51 32.48
N CYS A 3 -22.93 17.69 31.84
CA CYS A 3 -22.60 17.89 30.44
C CYS A 3 -21.12 17.57 30.13
N SER A 4 -20.19 17.98 31.01
CA SER A 4 -18.75 17.75 30.81
C SER A 4 -18.34 16.27 30.89
N ALA A 5 -19.01 15.48 31.74
CA ALA A 5 -18.72 14.05 31.86
C ALA A 5 -19.18 13.27 30.63
N VAL A 6 -20.33 13.65 30.06
CA VAL A 6 -20.87 13.03 28.83
C VAL A 6 -20.03 13.40 27.61
N THR A 7 -19.57 14.64 27.49
CA THR A 7 -18.67 15.03 26.40
C THR A 7 -17.32 14.30 26.51
N LEU A 8 -16.78 14.15 27.72
CA LEU A 8 -15.52 13.45 27.94
C LEU A 8 -15.61 11.96 27.53
N SER A 9 -16.69 11.28 27.90
CA SER A 9 -16.87 9.87 27.54
C SER A 9 -16.98 9.67 26.02
N ILE A 10 -17.79 10.49 25.34
CA ILE A 10 -17.92 10.44 23.87
C ILE A 10 -16.57 10.73 23.20
N ALA A 11 -15.84 11.73 23.68
CA ALA A 11 -14.52 12.08 23.15
C ALA A 11 -13.52 10.90 23.27
N THR A 12 -13.52 10.20 24.41
CA THR A 12 -12.61 9.04 24.59
C THR A 12 -12.94 7.87 23.67
N ILE A 13 -14.23 7.55 23.49
CA ILE A 13 -14.66 6.47 22.59
C ILE A 13 -14.30 6.82 21.15
N ALA A 14 -14.60 8.05 20.72
CA ALA A 14 -14.25 8.53 19.38
C ALA A 14 -12.74 8.53 19.15
N ALA A 15 -11.93 8.91 20.14
CA ALA A 15 -10.48 8.89 20.05
C ALA A 15 -9.93 7.46 19.86
N VAL A 16 -10.43 6.49 20.63
CA VAL A 16 -10.01 5.08 20.49
C VAL A 16 -10.38 4.53 19.10
N LEU A 17 -11.59 4.83 18.61
CA LEU A 17 -12.02 4.42 17.26
C LEU A 17 -11.16 5.08 16.18
N ALA A 18 -10.86 6.36 16.30
CA ALA A 18 -9.99 7.08 15.37
C ALA A 18 -8.59 6.47 15.33
N LEU A 19 -8.00 6.14 16.49
CA LEU A 19 -6.69 5.50 16.58
C LEU A 19 -6.70 4.10 15.95
N ALA A 20 -7.76 3.32 16.16
CA ALA A 20 -7.91 2.00 15.54
C ALA A 20 -7.99 2.11 14.00
N CYS A 21 -8.80 3.03 13.49
CA CYS A 21 -8.90 3.30 12.05
C CYS A 21 -7.58 3.79 11.45
N LEU A 22 -6.86 4.66 12.15
CA LEU A 22 -5.54 5.16 11.71
C LEU A 22 -4.51 4.03 11.65
N ALA A 23 -4.48 3.14 12.65
CA ALA A 23 -3.58 2.00 12.65
C ALA A 23 -3.82 1.07 11.45
N ILE A 24 -5.09 0.82 11.12
CA ILE A 24 -5.46 0.00 9.95
C ILE A 24 -5.10 0.71 8.64
N SER A 25 -5.37 2.02 8.55
CA SER A 25 -5.04 2.84 7.39
C SER A 25 -3.54 2.83 7.12
N PHE A 26 -2.70 3.01 8.14
CA PHE A 26 -1.25 2.94 7.99
C PHE A 26 -0.73 1.53 7.69
N GLY A 27 -1.46 0.50 8.11
CA GLY A 27 -1.14 -0.89 7.81
C GLY A 27 -1.49 -1.34 6.39
N THR A 28 -2.44 -0.69 5.71
CA THR A 28 -2.79 -1.08 4.35
C THR A 28 -1.73 -0.67 3.34
N ASP A 29 -1.39 -1.59 2.43
CA ASP A 29 -0.35 -1.40 1.43
C ASP A 29 -0.90 -0.83 0.09
N ASN A 30 -2.13 -0.29 0.07
CA ASN A 30 -2.80 0.23 -1.14
C ASN A 30 -3.30 1.68 -0.98
N TRP A 31 -2.40 2.60 -0.67
CA TRP A 31 -2.73 4.03 -0.59
C TRP A 31 -2.81 4.67 -1.97
N LEU A 32 -1.94 4.25 -2.89
CA LEU A 32 -1.87 4.77 -4.23
C LEU A 32 -1.58 3.66 -5.22
N GLU A 33 -2.52 3.45 -6.14
CA GLU A 33 -2.40 2.49 -7.23
C GLU A 33 -1.92 3.22 -8.49
N THR A 34 -0.75 2.81 -9.02
CA THR A 34 -0.26 3.28 -10.32
C THR A 34 -0.26 2.11 -11.30
N ARG A 35 -1.14 2.17 -12.31
CA ARG A 35 -1.21 1.16 -13.39
C ARG A 35 -0.64 1.75 -14.67
N VAL A 36 0.41 1.12 -15.18
CA VAL A 36 1.10 1.59 -16.38
C VAL A 36 0.74 0.65 -17.53
N ASN A 37 0.07 1.19 -18.55
CA ASN A 37 -0.26 0.40 -19.75
C ASN A 37 0.97 0.23 -20.64
N ARG A 38 1.71 -0.86 -20.40
CA ARG A 38 2.97 -1.17 -21.09
C ARG A 38 2.79 -1.46 -22.58
N THR A 39 1.59 -1.81 -23.06
CA THR A 39 1.37 -2.05 -24.50
C THR A 39 1.37 -0.74 -25.29
N ALA A 40 0.75 0.31 -24.75
CA ALA A 40 0.75 1.64 -25.35
C ALA A 40 2.17 2.25 -25.39
N ILE A 41 2.93 2.12 -24.30
CA ILE A 41 4.31 2.65 -24.26
C ILE A 41 5.23 1.87 -25.22
N ARG A 42 5.04 0.55 -25.36
CA ARG A 42 5.79 -0.28 -26.32
C ARG A 42 5.46 0.00 -27.79
N GLN A 43 4.30 0.56 -28.09
CA GLN A 43 3.97 0.98 -29.45
C GLN A 43 4.70 2.28 -29.82
N GLN A 44 4.95 3.15 -28.83
CA GLN A 44 5.65 4.41 -29.03
C GLN A 44 7.18 4.27 -28.92
N LEU A 45 7.65 3.25 -28.21
CA LEU A 45 9.07 3.02 -27.93
C LEU A 45 9.58 1.81 -28.73
N GLN A 46 10.53 2.04 -29.65
CA GLN A 46 11.14 0.97 -30.44
C GLN A 46 11.83 -0.05 -29.52
N LYS A 47 11.51 -1.33 -29.73
CA LYS A 47 11.84 -2.45 -28.83
C LYS A 47 13.34 -2.78 -28.73
N ASP A 48 14.17 -2.21 -29.60
CA ASP A 48 15.59 -2.57 -29.77
C ASP A 48 16.58 -1.42 -29.47
N THR A 49 16.09 -0.24 -29.11
CA THR A 49 16.97 0.88 -28.79
C THR A 49 17.56 0.73 -27.39
N ASP A 50 18.80 1.17 -27.17
CA ASP A 50 19.42 1.24 -25.85
C ASP A 50 18.57 2.02 -24.83
N GLU A 51 17.76 2.96 -25.31
CA GLU A 51 16.75 3.68 -24.52
C GLU A 51 15.73 2.73 -23.87
N TYR A 52 15.25 1.69 -24.58
CA TYR A 52 14.32 0.70 -24.02
C TYR A 52 14.95 -0.06 -22.85
N ARG A 53 16.24 -0.41 -22.95
CA ARG A 53 16.98 -1.07 -21.86
C ARG A 53 17.12 -0.17 -20.63
N ALA A 54 17.29 1.14 -20.83
CA ALA A 54 17.31 2.09 -19.73
C ALA A 54 15.95 2.18 -19.00
N TYR A 55 14.82 2.07 -19.72
CA TYR A 55 13.50 2.06 -19.09
C TYR A 55 13.19 0.77 -18.30
N GLU A 56 13.74 -0.39 -18.67
CA GLU A 56 13.54 -1.64 -17.91
C GLU A 56 14.12 -1.61 -16.47
N THR A 57 15.04 -0.69 -16.20
CA THR A 57 15.63 -0.48 -14.86
C THR A 57 14.85 0.52 -14.01
N ARG A 58 14.00 1.35 -14.63
CA ARG A 58 13.30 2.45 -13.96
C ARG A 58 11.99 1.97 -13.33
N PRO A 59 11.72 2.29 -12.06
CA PRO A 59 10.52 1.82 -11.36
C PRO A 59 9.23 2.51 -11.84
N GLU A 60 9.31 3.64 -12.56
CA GLU A 60 8.14 4.33 -13.12
C GLU A 60 7.53 3.58 -14.32
N TYR A 61 8.29 2.69 -14.95
CA TYR A 61 7.84 1.88 -16.08
C TYR A 61 6.98 0.67 -15.66
N PHE A 62 6.90 0.40 -14.35
CA PHE A 62 6.19 -0.76 -13.80
C PHE A 62 4.95 -0.32 -13.04
N SER A 63 3.86 -1.08 -13.20
CA SER A 63 2.70 -0.95 -12.32
C SER A 63 3.10 -1.28 -10.89
N ARG A 64 2.67 -0.44 -9.97
CA ARG A 64 3.05 -0.51 -8.57
C ARG A 64 1.92 -0.02 -7.67
N ASP A 65 1.84 -0.64 -6.50
CA ASP A 65 0.96 -0.25 -5.41
C ASP A 65 1.84 0.32 -4.30
N GLN A 66 1.55 1.55 -3.91
CA GLN A 66 2.30 2.25 -2.89
C GLN A 66 1.45 2.24 -1.61
N GLY A 67 1.95 1.58 -0.57
CA GLY A 67 1.52 1.79 0.79
C GLY A 67 2.29 2.94 1.43
N LEU A 68 1.97 3.26 2.68
CA LEU A 68 2.69 4.31 3.40
C LEU A 68 4.16 3.94 3.66
N PHE A 69 4.44 2.65 3.91
CA PHE A 69 5.79 2.17 4.27
C PHE A 69 6.37 1.16 3.28
N ARG A 70 5.57 0.69 2.32
CA ARG A 70 5.96 -0.41 1.41
C ARG A 70 5.58 -0.08 -0.02
N LEU A 71 6.43 -0.53 -0.94
CA LEU A 71 6.20 -0.44 -2.37
C LEU A 71 6.06 -1.85 -2.95
N CYS A 72 4.89 -2.16 -3.49
CA CYS A 72 4.56 -3.47 -4.07
C CYS A 72 4.51 -3.37 -5.60
N PHE A 73 5.00 -4.42 -6.28
CA PHE A 73 4.96 -4.54 -7.73
C PHE A 73 4.17 -5.81 -8.09
N PRO A 74 2.86 -5.71 -8.39
CA PRO A 74 2.01 -6.90 -8.59
C PRO A 74 2.38 -7.68 -9.86
N GLU A 75 2.83 -7.02 -10.92
CA GLU A 75 3.06 -7.68 -12.21
C GLU A 75 4.52 -8.09 -12.44
N LYS A 76 5.47 -7.14 -12.38
CA LYS A 76 6.90 -7.40 -12.60
C LYS A 76 7.77 -6.44 -11.80
N LYS A 77 8.85 -6.98 -11.22
CA LYS A 77 9.88 -6.20 -10.52
C LYS A 77 10.90 -5.62 -11.51
N PRO A 78 11.41 -4.40 -11.28
CA PRO A 78 12.51 -3.83 -12.06
C PRO A 78 13.80 -4.63 -11.86
N LYS A 79 14.58 -4.81 -12.93
CA LYS A 79 15.89 -5.49 -12.88
C LYS A 79 16.92 -4.56 -12.23
N GLY A 80 17.67 -5.04 -11.23
CA GLY A 80 18.80 -4.30 -10.64
C GLY A 80 18.55 -3.68 -9.26
N ARG A 81 17.33 -3.70 -8.73
CA ARG A 81 17.09 -3.38 -7.31
C ARG A 81 17.36 -4.63 -6.47
N LYS A 82 18.40 -4.60 -5.62
CA LYS A 82 18.54 -5.57 -4.52
C LYS A 82 17.28 -5.46 -3.67
N SER A 83 16.63 -6.59 -3.41
CA SER A 83 15.43 -6.72 -2.58
C SER A 83 15.72 -6.44 -1.11
N ASN A 84 16.18 -5.24 -0.78
CA ASN A 84 16.33 -4.81 0.61
C ASN A 84 15.11 -4.01 1.08
N GLU A 85 14.14 -3.80 0.20
CA GLU A 85 12.83 -3.27 0.54
C GLU A 85 11.85 -4.42 0.39
N THR A 86 11.44 -4.94 1.55
CA THR A 86 10.62 -6.12 1.83
C THR A 86 9.56 -6.37 0.78
N SER A 87 9.95 -7.01 -0.32
CA SER A 87 9.03 -7.65 -1.23
C SER A 87 8.66 -8.99 -0.61
N SER A 88 7.93 -8.91 0.50
CA SER A 88 7.22 -10.06 1.01
C SER A 88 5.88 -10.13 0.31
N SER A 89 5.91 -10.61 -0.93
CA SER A 89 4.75 -11.15 -1.62
C SER A 89 4.25 -12.46 -0.97
N THR A 90 4.68 -12.79 0.26
CA THR A 90 4.28 -13.99 1.00
C THR A 90 4.58 -13.85 2.50
N LEU A 91 4.21 -12.76 3.17
CA LEU A 91 4.07 -12.80 4.64
C LEU A 91 2.58 -12.92 4.95
N PRO A 92 2.18 -13.87 5.82
CA PRO A 92 0.79 -14.09 6.16
C PRO A 92 0.25 -12.77 6.69
N ARG A 93 -1.00 -12.47 6.33
CA ARG A 93 -1.81 -11.38 6.90
C ARG A 93 -1.32 -11.13 8.33
N PRO A 94 -0.79 -9.94 8.67
CA PRO A 94 -0.32 -9.72 10.02
C PRO A 94 -1.48 -10.08 10.94
N LEU A 95 -1.22 -10.98 11.89
CA LEU A 95 -2.15 -11.55 12.87
C LEU A 95 -3.05 -10.47 13.52
N PHE A 96 -2.62 -9.22 13.48
CA PHE A 96 -3.34 -8.00 13.84
C PHE A 96 -4.71 -7.83 13.15
N ILE A 97 -4.84 -8.21 11.87
CA ILE A 97 -6.12 -8.06 11.14
C ILE A 97 -7.11 -9.17 11.55
N HIS A 98 -6.61 -10.35 11.96
CA HIS A 98 -7.46 -11.45 12.42
C HIS A 98 -8.19 -11.14 13.74
N PHE A 99 -7.63 -10.22 14.55
CA PHE A 99 -8.28 -9.74 15.78
C PHE A 99 -9.41 -8.75 15.51
N CYS A 100 -9.29 -7.89 14.49
CA CYS A 100 -10.35 -6.92 14.14
C CYS A 100 -11.54 -7.56 13.41
N SER A 101 -11.35 -8.65 12.66
CA SER A 101 -12.48 -9.36 12.04
C SER A 101 -13.42 -10.03 13.06
N PHE A 102 -12.96 -10.29 14.29
CA PHE A 102 -13.81 -10.82 15.36
C PHE A 102 -14.65 -9.74 16.07
N PHE A 103 -14.33 -8.45 15.89
CA PHE A 103 -15.02 -7.34 16.57
C PHE A 103 -15.94 -6.54 15.64
N VAL A 104 -15.89 -6.81 14.33
CA VAL A 104 -16.65 -6.10 13.28
C VAL A 104 -17.43 -7.10 12.41
N VAL A 105 -18.00 -8.13 13.03
CA VAL A 105 -19.12 -8.90 12.45
C VAL A 105 -20.07 -9.21 13.61
N PRO A 106 -21.27 -8.59 13.68
CA PRO A 106 -22.34 -9.08 14.55
C PRO A 106 -22.85 -10.45 14.09
#